data_AF-A0ABD6R9R5-F1
#
_entry.id   AF-A0ABD6R9R5-F1
#
_cell.length_a   1.000
_cell.length_b   1.000
_cell.length_c   1.000
_cell.angle_alpha   90.00
_cell.angle_beta   90.00
_cell.angle_gamma   90.00
#
_symmetry.space_group_name_H-M   'P 1'
#
loop_
_entity.id
_entity.type
_entity.pdbx_description
1 polymer ?
#
loop_
_entity_poly.entity_id
_entity_poly.type
_entity_poly.pdbx_seq_one_letter_code
_entity_poly.pdbx_strand_id
1 'polypeptide(L)'
;MVKIVYDLTWEFKNIFTTKSVENLDHCIEKIKNTNTQEFKSFTNGLARDIEAVRNAVTYENNNGLAEGSINKFKLIKRIMYGRCKFSTLRTKILLLERMRLFN
;
A
#
# COMPACT_ATOMS: atom_id res chain seq x y z
N MET A 1 9.06 21.34 10.25
CA MET A 1 8.99 19.87 10.10
C MET A 1 7.68 19.43 9.44
N VAL A 2 6.50 19.71 10.02
CA VAL A 2 5.19 19.31 9.44
C VAL A 2 4.99 19.76 7.99
N LYS A 3 5.33 21.02 7.66
CA LYS A 3 5.23 21.55 6.29
C LYS A 3 6.08 20.75 5.28
N ILE A 4 7.32 20.41 5.65
CA ILE A 4 8.23 19.63 4.79
C ILE A 4 7.66 18.24 4.52
N VAL A 5 7.12 17.57 5.53
CA VAL A 5 6.48 16.26 5.39
C VAL A 5 5.25 16.35 4.48
N TYR A 6 4.41 17.37 4.67
CA TYR A 6 3.26 17.62 3.81
C TYR A 6 3.67 17.85 2.34
N ASP A 7 4.66 18.72 2.11
CA ASP A 7 5.12 19.06 0.76
C ASP A 7 5.70 17.82 0.04
N LEU A 8 6.53 17.02 0.73
CA LEU A 8 7.12 15.79 0.18
C LEU A 8 6.08 14.70 -0.08
N THR A 9 5.09 14.55 0.81
CA THR A 9 4.01 13.56 0.59
C THR A 9 3.12 13.96 -0.59
N TRP A 10 2.86 15.25 -0.77
CA TRP A 10 2.11 15.75 -1.91
C TRP A 10 2.88 15.57 -3.23
N GLU A 11 4.17 15.93 -3.23
CA GLU A 11 5.08 15.72 -4.37
C GLU A 11 5.13 14.23 -4.75
N PHE A 12 5.34 13.35 -3.77
CA PHE A 12 5.34 11.90 -3.99
C PHE A 12 4.02 11.38 -4.55
N LYS A 13 2.87 11.85 -4.04
CA LYS A 13 1.56 11.45 -4.55
C LYS A 13 1.36 11.88 -6.01
N ASN A 14 1.79 13.08 -6.38
CA ASN A 14 1.63 13.61 -7.72
C ASN A 14 2.43 12.83 -8.78
N ILE A 15 3.48 12.12 -8.38
CA ILE A 15 4.26 11.26 -9.29
C ILE A 15 3.39 10.14 -9.87
N PHE A 16 2.53 9.52 -9.07
CA PHE A 16 1.61 8.48 -9.54
C PHE A 16 0.49 9.03 -10.42
N THR A 17 0.11 10.30 -10.26
CA THR A 17 -0.87 10.97 -11.14
C THR A 17 -0.23 11.33 -12.48
N THR A 18 1.02 11.80 -12.47
CA THR A 18 1.74 12.26 -13.66
C THR A 18 2.47 11.15 -14.41
N LYS A 19 2.63 9.97 -13.79
CA LYS A 19 3.29 8.77 -14.32
C LYS A 19 4.74 9.00 -14.82
N SER A 20 5.46 9.97 -14.26
CA SER A 20 6.87 10.22 -14.61
C SER A 20 7.81 9.52 -13.62
N VAL A 21 8.62 8.59 -14.14
CA VAL A 21 9.62 7.85 -13.36
C VAL A 21 10.83 8.73 -13.03
N GLU A 22 11.13 9.71 -13.88
CA GLU A 22 12.21 10.68 -13.65
C GLU A 22 11.93 11.52 -12.40
N ASN A 23 10.67 11.95 -12.23
CA ASN A 23 10.23 12.68 -11.05
C ASN A 23 10.29 11.81 -9.78
N LEU A 24 10.09 10.49 -9.89
CA LEU A 24 10.25 9.55 -8.77
C LEU A 24 11.69 9.56 -8.25
N ASP A 25 12.67 9.39 -9.14
CA ASP A 25 14.08 9.34 -8.74
C ASP A 25 14.53 10.67 -8.11
N HIS A 26 14.12 11.81 -8.67
CA HIS A 26 14.41 13.12 -8.09
C HIS A 26 13.77 13.30 -6.69
N CYS A 27 12.51 12.87 -6.53
CA CYS A 27 11.82 12.93 -5.24
C CYS A 27 12.52 12.08 -4.18
N ILE A 28 12.96 10.87 -4.53
CA ILE A 28 13.67 9.97 -3.61
C ILE A 28 14.99 10.61 -3.13
N GLU A 29 15.77 11.20 -4.04
CA GLU A 29 17.02 11.88 -3.66
C GLU A 29 16.77 13.08 -2.74
N LYS A 30 15.72 13.87 -3.02
CA LYS A 30 15.30 14.97 -2.15
C LYS A 30 14.93 14.50 -0.73
N ILE A 31 14.21 13.38 -0.62
CA ILE A 31 13.83 12.79 0.67
C ILE A 31 15.06 12.29 1.42
N LYS A 32 16.01 11.64 0.74
CA LYS A 32 17.29 11.20 1.35
C LYS A 32 18.07 12.37 1.95
N ASN A 33 18.14 13.49 1.24
CA ASN A 33 18.88 14.69 1.68
C ASN A 33 18.23 15.43 2.86
N THR A 34 16.95 15.18 3.15
CA THR A 34 16.22 15.85 4.26
C THR A 34 16.65 15.31 5.65
N ASN A 35 17.41 14.20 5.69
CA ASN A 35 18.19 13.69 6.82
C ASN A 35 17.47 13.50 8.19
N THR A 36 16.16 13.21 8.17
CA THR A 36 15.42 12.78 9.39
C THR A 36 15.32 11.24 9.47
N GLN A 37 15.17 10.71 10.67
CA GLN A 37 15.15 9.26 10.90
C GLN A 37 13.96 8.56 10.22
N GLU A 38 12.81 9.23 10.20
CA GLU A 38 11.59 8.75 9.56
C GLU A 38 11.77 8.60 8.04
N PHE A 39 12.42 9.58 7.41
CA PHE A 39 12.71 9.54 5.97
C PHE A 39 13.78 8.52 5.59
N LYS A 40 14.72 8.21 6.50
CA LYS A 40 15.67 7.11 6.30
C LYS A 40 14.97 5.76 6.24
N SER A 41 14.07 5.47 7.17
CA SER A 41 13.30 4.22 7.15
C SER A 41 12.45 4.09 5.88
N PHE A 42 11.80 5.18 5.47
CA PHE A 42 11.00 5.23 4.25
C PHE A 42 11.83 4.99 2.98
N THR A 43 12.95 5.70 2.81
CA THR A 43 13.81 5.55 1.63
C THR A 43 14.46 4.17 1.56
N ASN A 44 14.80 3.57 2.70
CA ASN A 44 15.26 2.17 2.76
C ASN A 44 14.17 1.19 2.31
N GLY A 45 12.91 1.43 2.70
CA GLY A 45 11.76 0.66 2.22
C GLY A 45 11.61 0.76 0.71
N LEU A 46 11.59 1.99 0.18
CA LEU A 46 11.50 2.24 -1.26
C LEU A 46 12.66 1.60 -2.04
N ALA A 47 13.88 1.65 -1.52
CA ALA A 47 15.05 1.08 -2.19
C ALA A 47 14.95 -0.44 -2.35
N ARG A 48 14.37 -1.15 -1.37
CA ARG A 48 14.17 -2.61 -1.45
C ARG A 48 13.18 -3.00 -2.54
N ASP A 49 12.15 -2.19 -2.75
CA ASP A 49 11.03 -2.48 -3.66
C ASP A 49 11.01 -1.55 -4.87
N ILE A 50 12.16 -0.95 -5.24
CA ILE A 50 12.22 0.15 -6.22
C ILE A 50 11.65 -0.22 -7.59
N GLU A 51 11.83 -1.47 -8.01
CA GLU A 51 11.27 -1.98 -9.27
C GLU A 51 9.73 -2.00 -9.21
N ALA A 52 9.16 -2.48 -8.11
CA ALA A 52 7.71 -2.47 -7.91
C ALA A 52 7.16 -1.04 -7.84
N VAL A 53 7.89 -0.11 -7.22
CA VAL A 53 7.49 1.31 -7.16
C VAL A 53 7.52 1.94 -8.55
N ARG A 54 8.57 1.70 -9.35
CA ARG A 54 8.64 2.17 -10.73
C ARG A 54 7.51 1.59 -11.58
N ASN A 55 7.25 0.29 -11.46
CA ASN A 55 6.13 -0.37 -12.14
C ASN A 55 4.78 0.25 -11.74
N ALA A 56 4.59 0.60 -10.46
CA ALA A 56 3.38 1.26 -9.99
C ALA A 56 3.19 2.69 -10.55
N VAL A 57 4.27 3.35 -10.99
CA VAL A 57 4.19 4.65 -11.70
C VAL A 57 3.93 4.44 -13.20
N THR A 58 4.54 3.42 -13.81
CA THR A 58 4.44 3.16 -15.25
C THR A 58 3.10 2.56 -15.66
N TYR A 59 2.61 1.58 -14.90
CA TYR A 59 1.43 0.80 -15.26
C TYR A 59 0.18 1.30 -14.52
N GLU A 60 -0.99 1.07 -15.12
CA GLU A 60 -2.28 1.42 -14.51
C GLU A 60 -2.78 0.37 -13.51
N ASN A 61 -2.20 -0.83 -13.59
CA ASN A 61 -2.54 -1.93 -12.71
C ASN A 61 -2.09 -1.62 -11.28
N ASN A 62 -3.04 -1.72 -10.35
CA ASN A 62 -2.78 -1.56 -8.93
C ASN A 62 -3.14 -2.83 -8.16
N ASN A 63 -2.57 -2.96 -6.96
CA ASN A 63 -2.81 -4.09 -6.07
C ASN A 63 -4.12 -3.95 -5.25
N GLY A 64 -4.96 -2.95 -5.54
CA GLY A 64 -6.09 -2.56 -4.71
C GLY A 64 -7.14 -3.65 -4.54
N LEU A 65 -7.42 -4.43 -5.61
CA LEU A 65 -8.35 -5.57 -5.53
C LEU A 65 -7.83 -6.65 -4.57
N ALA A 66 -6.56 -7.03 -4.70
CA ALA A 66 -5.94 -8.04 -3.85
C ALA A 66 -5.85 -7.56 -2.39
N GLU A 67 -5.45 -6.31 -2.17
CA GLU A 67 -5.43 -5.69 -0.84
C GLU A 67 -6.82 -5.64 -0.21
N GLY A 68 -7.86 -5.33 -0.99
CA GLY A 68 -9.24 -5.38 -0.55
C GLY A 68 -9.64 -6.77 -0.04
N SER A 69 -9.32 -7.82 -0.81
CA SER A 69 -9.55 -9.21 -0.40
C SER A 69 -8.78 -9.59 0.88
N ILE A 70 -7.49 -9.21 0.96
CA ILE A 70 -6.65 -9.46 2.13
C ILE A 70 -7.18 -8.73 3.37
N ASN A 71 -7.64 -7.49 3.22
CA ASN A 71 -8.21 -6.70 4.32
C ASN A 71 -9.51 -7.30 4.82
N LYS A 72 -10.40 -7.77 3.93
CA LYS A 72 -11.61 -8.52 4.30
C LYS A 72 -11.26 -9.78 5.09
N PHE A 73 -10.28 -10.54 4.63
CA PHE A 73 -9.79 -11.74 5.33
C PHE A 73 -9.25 -11.40 6.73
N LYS A 74 -8.41 -10.36 6.85
CA LYS A 74 -7.87 -9.89 8.14
C LYS A 74 -8.97 -9.43 9.09
N LEU A 75 -9.99 -8.75 8.57
CA LEU A 75 -11.14 -8.31 9.36
C LEU A 75 -11.92 -9.50 9.94
N ILE A 76 -12.22 -10.51 9.12
CA ILE A 76 -12.93 -11.71 9.58
C ILE A 76 -12.13 -12.43 10.67
N LYS A 77 -10.81 -12.61 10.49
CA LYS A 77 -9.94 -13.17 11.54
C LYS A 77 -10.00 -12.37 12.84
N ARG A 78 -10.01 -11.03 12.76
CA ARG A 78 -10.09 -10.14 13.93
C ARG A 78 -11.43 -10.28 14.66
N ILE A 79 -12.55 -10.33 13.92
CA ILE A 79 -13.89 -10.57 14.49
C ILE A 79 -13.98 -11.95 15.14
N MET A 80 -13.25 -12.94 14.61
CA MET A 80 -13.15 -14.29 15.19
C MET A 80 -12.12 -14.39 16.33
N TYR A 81 -11.58 -13.27 16.82
CA TYR A 81 -10.58 -13.21 17.89
C TYR A 81 -9.34 -14.10 17.66
N GLY A 82 -8.98 -14.33 16.39
CA GLY A 82 -7.89 -15.23 16.01
C GLY A 82 -8.15 -16.72 16.25
N ARG A 83 -9.35 -17.11 16.74
CA ARG A 83 -9.71 -18.49 17.09
C ARG A 83 -10.22 -19.31 15.91
N CYS A 84 -9.64 -19.10 14.73
CA CYS A 84 -10.10 -19.71 13.49
C CYS A 84 -8.97 -20.46 12.78
N LYS A 85 -9.13 -21.79 12.65
CA LYS A 85 -8.33 -22.62 11.73
C LYS A 85 -8.70 -22.27 10.28
N PHE A 86 -7.86 -22.65 9.33
CA PHE A 86 -8.08 -22.37 7.90
C PHE A 86 -9.47 -22.81 7.42
N SER A 87 -9.91 -24.00 7.79
CA SER A 87 -11.23 -24.54 7.43
C SER A 87 -12.38 -23.63 7.89
N THR A 88 -12.39 -23.23 9.16
CA THR A 88 -13.43 -22.35 9.73
C THR A 88 -13.45 -20.98 9.06
N LEU A 89 -12.27 -20.42 8.80
CA LEU A 89 -12.13 -19.12 8.15
C LEU A 89 -12.61 -19.17 6.70
N ARG A 90 -12.25 -20.23 5.95
CA ARG A 90 -12.72 -20.47 4.58
C ARG A 90 -14.25 -20.55 4.54
N THR A 91 -14.86 -21.35 5.42
CA THR A 91 -16.33 -21.47 5.49
C THR A 91 -16.99 -20.13 5.77
N LYS A 92 -16.46 -19.34 6.72
CA LYS A 92 -17.00 -18.02 7.05
C LYS A 92 -16.91 -17.04 5.88
N ILE A 93 -15.78 -17.03 5.16
CA ILE A 93 -15.59 -16.18 3.97
C ILE A 93 -16.57 -16.55 2.88
N LEU A 94 -16.65 -17.83 2.50
CA LEU A 94 -17.57 -18.30 1.46
C LEU A 94 -19.03 -17.99 1.80
N LEU A 95 -19.40 -18.12 3.07
CA LEU A 95 -20.74 -17.74 3.55
C LEU A 95 -21.00 -16.25 3.37
N LEU A 96 -20.04 -15.39 3.73
CA LEU A 96 -20.18 -13.92 3.61
C LEU A 96 -20.19 -13.46 2.15
N GLU A 97 -19.38 -14.06 1.28
CA GLU A 97 -19.44 -13.78 -0.16
C GLU A 97 -20.78 -14.21 -0.75
N ARG A 98 -21.28 -15.38 -0.36
CA ARG A 98 -22.59 -15.86 -0.79
C ARG A 98 -23.70 -14.91 -0.37
N MET A 99 -23.71 -14.44 0.88
CA MET A 99 -24.70 -13.47 1.37
C MET A 99 -24.67 -12.15 0.58
N ARG A 100 -23.49 -11.70 0.13
CA ARG A 100 -23.36 -10.47 -0.67
C ARG A 100 -24.03 -10.56 -2.04
N LEU A 101 -24.20 -11.76 -2.61
CA LEU A 101 -24.83 -11.94 -3.92
C LEU A 101 -26.36 -11.86 -3.88
N PHE A 102 -26.97 -11.89 -2.69
CA PHE A 102 -28.42 -11.86 -2.49
C PHE A 102 -28.96 -10.48 -2.06
N ASN A 103 -28.06 -9.56 -1.70
CA ASN A 103 -28.37 -8.18 -1.30
C ASN A 103 -27.93 -7.21 -2.38
#